data_AF-A0A9P0ZPT3-F1
#
_entry.id   AF-A0A9P0ZPT3-F1
#
_cell.length_a   1.000
_cell.length_b   1.000
_cell.length_c   1.000
_cell.angle_alpha   90.00
_cell.angle_beta   90.00
_cell.angle_gamma   90.00
#
_symmetry.space_group_name_H-M   'P 1'
#
loop_
_entity.id
_entity.type
_entity.pdbx_description
1 polymer ?
#
loop_
_entity_poly.entity_id
_entity_poly.type
_entity_poly.pdbx_seq_one_letter_code
_entity_poly.pdbx_strand_id
1 'polypeptide(L)'
;MAFTITLLSWSVIEFGEAMGNEIEHAKDAIGWGTDYLLKASGDISKGVLYVQVGNPIKEHPCWERPEDLDHREPRPVYSVTADKPGSEVAGETAAALAAASIVFKDSKPGYSDQLLKRAKVVFEFALNHRGSYSQSLGDVVRKFYNSVSGYNDELLWAAAWLHHASGNDYYLDAIAKLR
;
A
#
# COMPACT_ATOMS: atom_id res chain seq x y z
N MET A 1 -5.90 -3.84 1.61
CA MET A 1 -5.40 -3.05 2.75
C MET A 1 -4.89 -1.67 2.31
N ALA A 2 -3.92 -1.57 1.41
CA ALA A 2 -3.37 -0.28 0.97
C ALA A 2 -4.46 0.71 0.51
N PHE A 3 -5.37 0.28 -0.38
CA PHE A 3 -6.53 1.08 -0.82
C PHE A 3 -7.34 1.69 0.33
N THR A 4 -7.64 0.89 1.36
CA THR A 4 -8.35 1.36 2.55
C THR A 4 -7.60 2.48 3.25
N ILE A 5 -6.27 2.35 3.37
CA ILE A 5 -5.43 3.36 4.02
C ILE A 5 -5.34 4.63 3.18
N THR A 6 -5.28 4.52 1.85
CA THR A 6 -5.36 5.69 0.96
C THR A 6 -6.68 6.43 1.14
N LEU A 7 -7.82 5.73 1.14
CA LEU A 7 -9.14 6.37 1.30
C LEU A 7 -9.40 6.94 2.69
N LEU A 8 -8.95 6.28 3.75
CA LEU A 8 -9.02 6.83 5.10
C LEU A 8 -8.17 8.10 5.21
N SER A 9 -6.95 8.07 4.64
CA SER A 9 -6.08 9.24 4.61
C SER A 9 -6.69 10.38 3.82
N TRP A 10 -7.26 10.10 2.65
CA TRP A 10 -7.96 11.11 1.86
C TRP A 10 -9.14 11.72 2.62
N SER A 11 -9.95 10.88 3.28
CA SER A 11 -11.07 11.36 4.12
C SER A 11 -10.60 12.32 5.22
N VAL A 12 -9.48 12.02 5.87
CA VAL A 12 -8.91 12.91 6.91
C VAL A 12 -8.36 14.21 6.31
N ILE A 13 -7.73 14.14 5.13
CA ILE A 13 -7.21 15.33 4.43
C ILE A 13 -8.35 16.27 4.03
N GLU A 14 -9.42 15.74 3.46
CA GLU A 14 -10.52 16.54 2.91
C GLU A 14 -11.53 16.97 3.99
N PHE A 15 -11.83 16.09 4.93
CA PHE A 15 -12.95 16.25 5.87
C PHE A 15 -12.53 16.22 7.35
N GLY A 16 -11.22 16.28 7.65
CA GLY A 16 -10.70 16.15 9.01
C GLY A 16 -11.31 17.15 10.00
N GLU A 17 -11.56 18.39 9.58
CA GLU A 17 -12.20 19.41 10.43
C GLU A 17 -13.61 19.02 10.88
N ALA A 18 -14.36 18.31 10.04
CA ALA A 18 -15.71 17.86 10.34
C ALA A 18 -15.75 16.64 11.27
N MET A 19 -14.61 15.97 11.50
CA MET A 19 -14.53 14.77 12.36
C MET A 19 -14.48 15.10 13.86
N GLY A 20 -14.21 16.36 14.24
CA GLY A 20 -14.09 16.75 15.65
C GLY A 20 -13.08 15.89 16.39
N ASN A 21 -13.50 15.28 17.51
CA ASN A 21 -12.62 14.45 18.34
C ASN A 21 -12.30 13.07 17.72
N GLU A 22 -13.08 12.62 16.74
CA GLU A 22 -12.88 11.32 16.09
C GLU A 22 -11.69 11.32 15.12
N ILE A 23 -11.14 12.49 14.79
CA ILE A 23 -9.98 12.62 13.90
C ILE A 23 -8.76 11.85 14.44
N GLU A 24 -8.59 11.79 15.77
CA GLU A 24 -7.46 11.09 16.38
C GLU A 24 -7.63 9.56 16.26
N HIS A 25 -8.85 9.04 16.37
CA HIS A 25 -9.13 7.63 16.09
C HIS A 25 -8.93 7.28 14.61
N ALA A 26 -9.31 8.17 13.70
CA ALA A 26 -9.05 8.01 12.27
C ALA A 26 -7.53 7.99 11.98
N LYS A 27 -6.76 8.89 12.60
CA LYS A 27 -5.30 8.90 12.51
C LYS A 27 -4.68 7.63 13.09
N ASP A 28 -5.17 7.11 14.21
CA ASP A 28 -4.68 5.85 14.78
C ASP A 28 -4.91 4.67 13.83
N ALA A 29 -6.08 4.59 13.19
CA ALA A 29 -6.38 3.57 12.19
C ALA A 29 -5.45 3.66 10.96
N ILE A 30 -5.19 4.87 10.46
CA ILE A 30 -4.22 5.11 9.37
C ILE A 30 -2.80 4.74 9.83
N GLY A 31 -2.44 5.08 11.06
CA GLY A 31 -1.15 4.77 11.68
C GLY A 31 -0.89 3.26 11.69
N TRP A 32 -1.85 2.47 12.15
CA TRP A 32 -1.73 1.01 12.17
C TRP A 32 -1.49 0.41 10.79
N GLY A 33 -2.25 0.86 9.79
CA GLY A 33 -2.09 0.39 8.41
C GLY A 33 -0.74 0.80 7.81
N THR A 34 -0.31 2.04 8.04
CA THR A 34 0.97 2.53 7.51
C THR A 34 2.18 1.87 8.17
N ASP A 35 2.12 1.58 9.48
CA ASP A 35 3.15 0.79 10.16
C ASP A 35 3.32 -0.60 9.53
N TYR A 36 2.21 -1.26 9.19
CA TYR A 36 2.25 -2.52 8.46
C TYR A 36 2.86 -2.36 7.07
N LEU A 37 2.44 -1.35 6.30
CA LEU A 37 2.96 -1.11 4.95
C LEU A 37 4.46 -0.74 4.95
N LEU A 38 4.94 -0.03 5.97
CA LEU A 38 6.37 0.24 6.18
C LEU A 38 7.16 -1.05 6.48
N LYS A 39 6.59 -2.00 7.22
CA LYS A 39 7.23 -3.32 7.40
C LYS A 39 7.21 -4.13 6.11
N ALA A 40 6.07 -4.16 5.43
CA ALA A 40 5.86 -4.90 4.18
C ALA A 40 6.74 -4.42 3.03
N SER A 41 7.13 -3.14 3.04
CA SER A 41 8.07 -2.56 2.08
C SER A 41 9.49 -2.40 2.63
N GLY A 42 9.83 -3.06 3.75
CA GLY A 42 11.13 -2.91 4.42
C GLY A 42 12.33 -3.32 3.56
N ASP A 43 12.15 -4.32 2.68
CA ASP A 43 13.17 -4.83 1.76
C ASP A 43 13.01 -4.26 0.33
N ILE A 44 12.26 -3.16 0.14
CA ILE A 44 12.01 -2.61 -1.20
C ILE A 44 13.30 -2.20 -1.93
N SER A 45 14.34 -1.78 -1.18
CA SER A 45 15.66 -1.46 -1.73
C SER A 45 16.40 -2.68 -2.29
N LYS A 46 16.00 -3.89 -1.91
CA LYS A 46 16.44 -5.17 -2.47
C LYS A 46 15.49 -5.68 -3.56
N GLY A 47 14.50 -4.89 -3.96
CA GLY A 47 13.51 -5.24 -4.97
C GLY A 47 12.43 -6.21 -4.47
N VAL A 48 12.08 -6.18 -3.18
CA VAL A 48 11.05 -7.05 -2.58
C VAL A 48 9.97 -6.22 -1.89
N LEU A 49 8.71 -6.44 -2.26
CA LEU A 49 7.54 -5.92 -1.57
C LEU A 49 6.66 -7.08 -1.11
N TYR A 50 6.45 -7.22 0.20
CA TYR A 50 5.55 -8.22 0.76
C TYR A 50 4.10 -7.75 0.62
N VAL A 51 3.20 -8.63 0.16
CA VAL A 51 1.84 -8.25 -0.24
C VAL A 51 0.74 -9.11 0.36
N GLN A 52 1.09 -10.29 0.91
CA GLN A 52 0.13 -11.16 1.57
C GLN A 52 0.81 -12.00 2.65
N VAL A 53 0.15 -12.16 3.79
CA VAL A 53 0.57 -13.03 4.88
C VAL A 53 -0.55 -14.01 5.17
N GLY A 54 -0.27 -15.29 4.98
CA GLY A 54 -1.26 -16.35 5.16
C GLY A 54 -1.74 -16.95 3.84
N ASN A 55 -2.16 -18.21 3.89
CA ASN A 55 -2.69 -18.94 2.75
C ASN A 55 -4.22 -19.01 2.88
N PRO A 56 -4.98 -18.24 2.10
CA PRO A 56 -6.43 -18.17 2.25
C PRO A 56 -7.13 -19.52 2.01
N ILE A 57 -6.57 -20.42 1.20
CA ILE A 57 -7.13 -21.76 0.98
C ILE A 57 -7.05 -22.62 2.24
N LYS A 58 -6.00 -22.44 3.04
CA LYS A 58 -5.82 -23.14 4.32
C LYS A 58 -6.50 -22.44 5.48
N GLU A 59 -6.54 -21.11 5.46
CA GLU A 59 -7.02 -20.30 6.58
C GLU A 59 -8.53 -20.08 6.57
N HIS A 60 -9.18 -19.97 5.41
CA HIS A 60 -10.64 -19.74 5.38
C HIS A 60 -11.47 -20.90 5.98
N PRO A 61 -11.07 -22.17 5.87
CA PRO A 61 -11.75 -23.27 6.58
C PRO A 61 -11.52 -23.28 8.09
N CYS A 62 -10.54 -22.53 8.59
CA CYS A 62 -10.21 -22.47 10.00
C CYS A 62 -11.19 -21.52 10.72
N TRP A 63 -11.97 -22.06 11.67
CA TRP A 63 -12.91 -21.30 12.46
C TRP A 63 -12.47 -21.27 13.93
N GLU A 64 -11.55 -20.37 14.23
CA GLU A 64 -11.05 -20.14 15.58
C GLU A 64 -10.70 -18.66 15.77
N ARG A 65 -10.38 -18.27 17.00
CA ARG A 65 -9.91 -16.91 17.26
C ARG A 65 -8.50 -16.75 16.68
N PRO A 66 -8.13 -15.61 16.11
CA PRO A 66 -6.81 -15.43 15.49
C PRO A 66 -5.64 -15.64 16.48
N GLU A 67 -5.83 -15.43 17.78
CA GLU A 67 -4.85 -15.73 18.82
C GLU A 67 -4.66 -17.24 19.10
N ASP A 68 -5.60 -18.08 18.68
CA ASP A 68 -5.56 -19.54 18.86
C ASP A 68 -5.00 -20.27 17.62
N LEU A 69 -4.64 -19.53 16.55
CA LEU A 69 -4.14 -20.10 15.29
C LEU A 69 -2.97 -21.07 15.54
N ASP A 70 -3.21 -22.36 15.26
CA ASP A 70 -2.22 -23.43 15.53
C ASP A 70 -0.92 -23.16 14.76
N HIS A 71 0.16 -22.91 15.52
CA HIS A 71 1.49 -22.63 14.98
C HIS A 71 2.10 -23.80 14.18
N ARG A 72 1.45 -24.96 14.15
CA ARG A 72 1.86 -26.14 13.37
C ARG A 72 1.73 -25.95 11.86
N GLU A 73 0.84 -25.07 11.39
CA GLU A 73 0.75 -24.72 9.96
C GLU A 73 1.38 -23.34 9.72
N PRO A 74 2.47 -23.25 8.94
CA PRO A 74 3.14 -21.98 8.70
C PRO A 74 2.22 -21.03 7.93
N ARG A 75 2.18 -19.76 8.34
CA ARG A 75 1.56 -18.67 7.57
C ARG A 75 2.56 -18.14 6.53
N PRO A 76 2.48 -18.54 5.26
CA PRO A 76 3.45 -18.10 4.25
C PRO A 76 3.36 -16.59 4.01
N VAL A 77 4.48 -15.99 3.69
CA VAL A 77 4.56 -14.58 3.28
C VAL A 77 4.85 -14.54 1.79
N TYR A 78 3.98 -13.86 1.04
CA TYR A 78 4.12 -13.68 -0.41
C TYR A 78 4.62 -12.28 -0.72
N SER A 79 5.47 -12.18 -1.73
CA SER A 79 6.05 -10.92 -2.18
C SER A 79 6.05 -10.83 -3.70
N VAL A 80 6.03 -9.59 -4.18
CA VAL A 80 6.34 -9.24 -5.57
C VAL A 80 7.80 -8.79 -5.64
N THR A 81 8.45 -9.10 -6.75
CA THR A 81 9.86 -8.80 -7.02
C THR A 81 10.04 -8.26 -8.43
N ALA A 82 11.26 -7.89 -8.81
CA ALA A 82 11.56 -7.48 -10.19
C ALA A 82 11.16 -8.54 -11.23
N ASP A 83 11.37 -9.83 -10.94
CA ASP A 83 11.03 -10.95 -11.83
C ASP A 83 9.57 -11.39 -11.71
N LYS A 84 8.90 -11.00 -10.62
CA LYS A 84 7.49 -11.30 -10.32
C LYS A 84 6.77 -10.01 -9.92
N PRO A 85 6.57 -9.08 -10.86
CA PRO A 85 6.12 -7.72 -10.58
C PRO A 85 4.68 -7.64 -10.04
N GLY A 86 4.35 -6.48 -9.47
CA GLY A 86 3.00 -6.17 -9.00
C GLY A 86 2.80 -4.67 -8.92
N SER A 87 2.60 -4.04 -10.07
CA SER A 87 2.49 -2.59 -10.19
C SER A 87 1.27 -2.03 -9.48
N GLU A 88 0.13 -2.72 -9.51
CA GLU A 88 -1.11 -2.31 -8.86
C GLU A 88 -0.95 -2.28 -7.33
N VAL A 89 -0.46 -3.37 -6.74
CA VAL A 89 -0.29 -3.46 -5.29
C VAL A 89 0.85 -2.57 -4.77
N ALA A 90 1.91 -2.39 -5.56
CA ALA A 90 2.99 -1.45 -5.24
C ALA A 90 2.53 0.01 -5.39
N GLY A 91 1.81 0.33 -6.48
CA GLY A 91 1.23 1.65 -6.73
C GLY A 91 0.27 2.05 -5.60
N GLU A 92 -0.69 1.19 -5.25
CA GLU A 92 -1.62 1.49 -4.16
C GLU A 92 -0.91 1.59 -2.80
N THR A 93 0.15 0.80 -2.56
CA THR A 93 0.99 0.95 -1.35
C THR A 93 1.69 2.31 -1.33
N ALA A 94 2.21 2.77 -2.46
CA ALA A 94 2.83 4.09 -2.56
C ALA A 94 1.80 5.22 -2.37
N ALA A 95 0.60 5.10 -2.94
CA ALA A 95 -0.50 6.03 -2.75
C ALA A 95 -0.88 6.15 -1.28
N ALA A 96 -1.06 5.01 -0.59
CA ALA A 96 -1.40 4.97 0.83
C ALA A 96 -0.36 5.67 1.70
N LEU A 97 0.93 5.38 1.48
CA LEU A 97 2.02 5.99 2.23
C LEU A 97 2.16 7.49 1.92
N ALA A 98 1.98 7.91 0.66
CA ALA A 98 2.02 9.31 0.27
C ALA A 98 0.84 10.10 0.88
N ALA A 99 -0.39 9.61 0.78
CA ALA A 99 -1.57 10.25 1.37
C ALA A 99 -1.42 10.36 2.91
N ALA A 100 -1.02 9.28 3.57
CA ALA A 100 -0.81 9.29 5.02
C ALA A 100 0.33 10.24 5.45
N SER A 101 1.35 10.46 4.62
CA SER A 101 2.39 11.44 4.93
C SER A 101 1.82 12.85 5.09
N ILE A 102 0.78 13.21 4.33
CA ILE A 102 0.09 14.49 4.45
C ILE A 102 -0.66 14.56 5.78
N VAL A 103 -1.41 13.50 6.14
CA VAL A 103 -2.17 13.40 7.40
C VAL A 103 -1.29 13.63 8.63
N PHE A 104 -0.07 13.10 8.63
CA PHE A 104 0.85 13.16 9.77
C PHE A 104 1.85 14.32 9.72
N LYS A 105 1.79 15.18 8.70
CA LYS A 105 2.80 16.22 8.45
C LYS A 105 3.03 17.12 9.66
N ASP A 106 1.96 17.59 10.30
CA ASP A 106 2.05 18.54 11.40
C ASP A 106 2.18 17.85 12.76
N SER A 107 1.53 16.70 12.95
CA SER A 107 1.49 16.00 14.24
C SER A 107 2.69 15.09 14.49
N LYS A 108 3.26 14.48 13.43
CA LYS A 108 4.38 13.53 13.51
C LYS A 108 5.34 13.74 12.32
N PRO A 109 6.04 14.87 12.22
CA PRO A 109 6.83 15.24 11.02
C PRO A 109 7.88 14.19 10.63
N GLY A 110 8.61 13.63 11.60
CA GLY A 110 9.60 12.57 11.31
C GLY A 110 8.97 11.28 10.73
N TYR A 111 7.75 10.95 11.15
CA TYR A 111 7.00 9.83 10.60
C TYR A 111 6.46 10.16 9.19
N SER A 112 5.93 11.37 9.00
CA SER A 112 5.52 11.89 7.69
C SER A 112 6.65 11.79 6.65
N ASP A 113 7.86 12.24 7.01
CA ASP A 113 9.03 12.15 6.12
C ASP A 113 9.41 10.70 5.79
N GLN A 114 9.32 9.80 6.77
CA GLN A 114 9.57 8.37 6.57
C GLN A 114 8.56 7.75 5.60
N LEU A 115 7.27 8.07 5.77
CA LEU A 115 6.20 7.61 4.89
C LEU A 115 6.41 8.10 3.46
N LEU A 116 6.62 9.40 3.28
CA LEU A 116 6.83 9.98 1.95
C LEU A 116 8.09 9.42 1.28
N LYS A 117 9.19 9.28 2.03
CA LYS A 117 10.42 8.67 1.50
C LYS A 117 10.17 7.23 1.04
N ARG A 118 9.43 6.43 1.82
CA ARG A 118 9.11 5.05 1.42
C ARG A 118 8.18 5.02 0.21
N ALA A 119 7.15 5.86 0.18
CA ALA A 119 6.21 5.97 -0.93
C ALA A 119 6.93 6.17 -2.27
N LYS A 120 7.90 7.09 -2.31
CA LYS A 120 8.71 7.37 -3.50
C LYS A 120 9.45 6.12 -4.01
N VAL A 121 10.12 5.39 -3.11
CA VAL A 121 10.89 4.19 -3.49
C VAL A 121 9.96 3.05 -3.95
N VAL A 122 8.82 2.87 -3.29
CA VAL A 122 7.83 1.86 -3.68
C VAL A 122 7.22 2.18 -5.05
N PHE A 123 6.94 3.45 -5.34
CA PHE A 123 6.44 3.87 -6.65
C PHE A 123 7.47 3.67 -7.76
N GLU A 124 8.73 3.99 -7.52
CA GLU A 124 9.81 3.70 -8.48
C GLU A 124 9.91 2.20 -8.76
N PHE A 125 9.75 1.34 -7.76
CA PHE A 125 9.66 -0.11 -7.97
C PHE A 125 8.46 -0.47 -8.88
N ALA A 126 7.28 0.11 -8.63
CA ALA A 126 6.07 -0.13 -9.41
C ALA A 126 6.22 0.29 -10.88
N LEU A 127 6.89 1.41 -11.14
CA LEU A 127 7.14 1.94 -12.48
C LEU A 127 8.18 1.14 -13.27
N ASN A 128 9.26 0.73 -12.61
CA ASN A 128 10.39 0.06 -13.25
C ASN A 128 10.16 -1.44 -13.47
N HIS A 129 9.29 -2.06 -12.66
CA HIS A 129 8.95 -3.47 -12.75
C HIS A 129 7.46 -3.63 -13.03
N ARG A 130 7.06 -3.41 -14.29
CA ARG A 130 5.66 -3.43 -14.68
C ARG A 130 5.10 -4.83 -14.83
N GLY A 131 3.97 -5.09 -14.18
CA GLY A 131 3.21 -6.31 -14.35
C GLY A 131 2.25 -6.56 -13.21
N SER A 132 1.29 -7.47 -13.44
CA SER A 132 0.23 -7.71 -12.49
C SER A 132 0.65 -8.63 -11.35
N TYR A 133 0.37 -8.25 -10.10
CA TYR A 133 0.61 -9.12 -8.94
C TYR A 133 -0.24 -10.39 -9.01
N SER A 134 -1.42 -10.30 -9.64
CA SER A 134 -2.31 -11.42 -9.89
C SER A 134 -1.71 -12.42 -10.87
N GLN A 135 -0.96 -11.96 -11.87
CA GLN A 135 -0.21 -12.84 -12.76
C GLN A 135 1.00 -13.44 -12.05
N SER A 136 1.72 -12.65 -11.26
CA SER A 136 2.93 -13.06 -10.54
C SER A 136 2.70 -14.08 -9.43
N LEU A 137 1.58 -13.95 -8.70
CA LEU A 137 1.25 -14.79 -7.54
C LEU A 137 0.15 -15.82 -7.81
N GLY A 138 -0.52 -15.74 -8.97
CA GLY A 138 -1.48 -16.74 -9.41
C GLY A 138 -2.63 -16.96 -8.42
N ASP A 139 -3.02 -18.21 -8.25
CA ASP A 139 -4.20 -18.62 -7.46
C ASP A 139 -4.19 -18.15 -6.00
N VAL A 140 -3.02 -17.83 -5.45
CA VAL A 140 -2.88 -17.32 -4.08
C VAL A 140 -3.64 -16.00 -3.90
N VAL A 141 -3.72 -15.17 -4.95
CA VAL A 141 -4.37 -13.85 -4.93
C VAL A 141 -5.56 -13.76 -5.88
N ARG A 142 -5.49 -14.43 -7.05
CA ARG A 142 -6.51 -14.34 -8.11
C ARG A 142 -7.89 -14.83 -7.70
N LYS A 143 -7.99 -15.72 -6.72
CA LYS A 143 -9.28 -16.23 -6.23
C LYS A 143 -9.98 -15.28 -5.25
N PHE A 144 -9.28 -14.24 -4.77
CA PHE A 144 -9.75 -13.39 -3.68
C PHE A 144 -9.79 -11.91 -4.08
N TYR A 145 -8.66 -11.37 -4.54
CA TYR A 145 -8.53 -9.97 -4.93
C TYR A 145 -7.85 -9.85 -6.31
N ASN A 146 -8.43 -10.48 -7.33
CA ASN A 146 -7.86 -10.43 -8.68
C ASN A 146 -7.80 -8.99 -9.23
N SER A 147 -6.65 -8.60 -9.79
CA SER A 147 -6.61 -7.42 -10.66
C SER A 147 -7.24 -7.80 -12.02
N VAL A 148 -8.28 -7.05 -12.40
CA VAL A 148 -9.07 -7.27 -13.63
C VAL A 148 -8.93 -6.13 -14.62
N SER A 149 -8.71 -4.90 -14.14
CA SER A 149 -8.60 -3.67 -14.96
C SER A 149 -7.17 -3.37 -15.40
N GLY A 150 -6.17 -4.05 -14.83
CA GLY A 150 -4.76 -3.76 -15.05
C GLY A 150 -4.13 -3.08 -13.84
N TYR A 151 -3.14 -2.24 -14.09
CA TYR A 151 -2.39 -1.52 -13.05
C TYR A 151 -2.12 -0.05 -13.39
N ASN A 152 -2.59 0.41 -14.56
CA ASN A 152 -2.30 1.76 -15.03
C ASN A 152 -3.03 2.80 -14.18
N ASP A 153 -4.22 2.47 -13.71
CA ASP A 153 -5.01 3.25 -12.77
C ASP A 153 -4.29 3.41 -11.43
N GLU A 154 -3.73 2.36 -10.84
CA GLU A 154 -2.94 2.49 -9.60
C GLU A 154 -1.64 3.27 -9.81
N LEU A 155 -0.99 3.15 -10.97
CA LEU A 155 0.20 3.97 -11.27
C LEU A 155 -0.14 5.45 -11.39
N LEU A 156 -1.26 5.77 -12.07
CA LEU A 156 -1.77 7.14 -12.18
C LEU A 156 -2.14 7.70 -10.80
N TRP A 157 -2.84 6.88 -10.00
CA TRP A 157 -3.29 7.22 -8.66
C TRP A 157 -2.13 7.48 -7.70
N ALA A 158 -1.12 6.60 -7.69
CA ALA A 158 0.07 6.77 -6.88
C ALA A 158 0.87 8.03 -7.26
N ALA A 159 1.01 8.29 -8.56
CA ALA A 159 1.68 9.49 -9.04
C ALA A 159 0.93 10.76 -8.59
N ALA A 160 -0.40 10.78 -8.64
CA ALA A 160 -1.21 11.91 -8.18
C ALA A 160 -1.00 12.19 -6.68
N TRP A 161 -1.02 11.15 -5.84
CA TRP A 161 -0.76 11.31 -4.41
C TRP A 161 0.67 11.74 -4.10
N LEU A 162 1.66 11.20 -4.82
CA LEU A 162 3.06 11.60 -4.65
C LEU A 162 3.29 13.04 -5.07
N HIS A 163 2.65 13.49 -6.15
CA HIS A 163 2.66 14.90 -6.52
C HIS A 163 2.05 15.75 -5.40
N HIS A 164 0.84 15.40 -4.94
CA HIS A 164 0.15 16.17 -3.90
C HIS A 164 0.94 16.24 -2.59
N ALA A 165 1.59 15.15 -2.17
CA ALA A 165 2.37 15.09 -0.94
C ALA A 165 3.72 15.81 -1.04
N SER A 166 4.35 15.86 -2.22
CA SER A 166 5.73 16.35 -2.38
C SER A 166 5.89 17.65 -3.14
N GLY A 167 4.88 18.07 -3.91
CA GLY A 167 4.97 19.20 -4.84
C GLY A 167 5.98 18.99 -5.99
N ASN A 168 6.42 17.75 -6.24
CA ASN A 168 7.40 17.46 -7.29
C ASN A 168 6.70 17.20 -8.64
N ASP A 169 7.01 18.02 -9.64
CA ASP A 169 6.42 17.95 -10.99
C ASP A 169 6.81 16.68 -11.77
N TYR A 170 7.88 15.99 -11.37
CA TYR A 170 8.21 14.67 -11.91
C TYR A 170 7.00 13.71 -11.91
N TYR A 171 6.19 13.75 -10.86
CA TYR A 171 5.01 12.89 -10.74
C TYR A 171 3.84 13.34 -11.66
N LEU A 172 3.72 14.63 -11.97
CA LEU A 172 2.79 15.11 -13.01
C LEU A 172 3.22 14.64 -14.41
N ASP A 173 4.52 14.70 -14.70
CA ASP A 173 5.06 14.19 -15.97
C ASP A 173 4.87 12.68 -16.10
N ALA A 174 5.02 11.94 -15.00
CA ALA A 174 4.74 10.50 -14.94
C ALA A 174 3.27 10.22 -15.28
N ILE A 175 2.32 10.98 -14.72
CA ILE A 175 0.89 10.89 -15.05
C ILE A 175 0.65 11.07 -16.56
N ALA A 176 1.26 12.07 -17.17
CA ALA A 176 1.07 12.34 -18.60
C ALA A 176 1.58 11.21 -19.51
N LYS A 177 2.61 10.48 -19.08
CA LYS A 177 3.23 9.36 -19.82
C LYS A 177 2.53 8.01 -19.61
N LEU A 178 1.65 7.91 -18.62
CA LEU A 178 0.89 6.69 -18.29
C LEU A 178 -0.48 6.62 -19.01
N ARG A 179 -0.82 7.64 -19.80
CA ARG A 179 -2.01 7.70 -20.65
C ARG A 179 -1.83 6.98 -21.98
#